data_AF-A0A954BDF0-F1
#
_entry.id   AF-A0A954BDF0-F1
#
_cell.length_a   1.000
_cell.length_b   1.000
_cell.length_c   1.000
_cell.angle_alpha   90.00
_cell.angle_beta   90.00
_cell.angle_gamma   90.00
#
_symmetry.space_group_name_H-M   'P 1'
#
loop_
_entity.id
_entity.type
_entity.pdbx_description
1 polymer ?
#
loop_
_entity_poly.entity_id
_entity_poly.type
_entity_poly.pdbx_seq_one_letter_code
_entity_poly.pdbx_strand_id
1 'polypeptide(L)'
;MRKLMIALLCASALTACGQQGGGDAKAPAAQAAIATPEEIAAETDRLNKWFADRWEEQLEFSPIQRTFLGQKIDYDKIDDLSEAGEDEQLEWRRKTVADLKKNFDYGKLTPEAKTSYDIWVYELDRAEKGLPFRRRQYVFTQMQGPQAFLPQFLINFHKVDDESDMEAYITRIGGISHGLDQLLERAKVEAGEGVRPPQFAYDGVLKQARALVTGAPFGGEGDAPLWADAKGKIAKLVEDGKIDQARADALTGEVETALKEKFKPSYDALIA
;
A
#
# COMPACT_ATOMS: atom_id res chain seq x y z
N MET A 1 48.74 8.00 38.45
CA MET A 1 49.18 8.75 39.65
C MET A 1 48.73 10.20 39.43
N ARG A 2 47.84 10.88 40.18
CA ARG A 2 47.35 10.90 41.57
C ARG A 2 45.83 11.19 41.50
N LYS A 3 44.94 10.42 42.13
CA LYS A 3 44.42 10.53 43.52
C LYS A 3 43.59 11.80 43.81
N LEU A 4 42.27 11.60 44.02
CA LEU A 4 41.47 11.87 45.25
C LEU A 4 41.05 13.35 45.44
N MET A 5 39.95 13.77 46.07
CA MET A 5 38.66 13.24 46.59
C MET A 5 38.02 14.41 47.41
N ILE A 6 36.72 14.33 47.76
CA ILE A 6 36.01 15.03 48.89
C ILE A 6 35.55 16.48 48.57
N ALA A 7 34.25 16.79 48.34
CA ALA A 7 33.04 16.81 49.19
C ALA A 7 33.02 17.92 50.27
N LEU A 8 32.01 18.82 50.25
CA LEU A 8 31.31 19.31 51.45
C LEU A 8 30.07 20.17 51.10
N LEU A 9 28.94 19.83 51.72
CA LEU A 9 27.73 20.66 51.87
C LEU A 9 28.03 21.90 52.73
N CYS A 10 27.34 23.02 52.44
CA CYS A 10 26.89 23.97 53.47
C CYS A 10 25.63 24.69 52.98
N ALA A 11 24.52 24.46 53.69
CA ALA A 11 23.28 25.21 53.60
C ALA A 11 23.33 26.41 54.56
N SER A 12 22.85 27.60 54.13
CA SER A 12 22.13 28.58 54.96
C SER A 12 21.89 29.90 54.22
N ALA A 13 20.62 30.30 54.09
CA ALA A 13 20.15 31.68 54.08
C ALA A 13 18.64 31.65 54.36
N LEU A 14 18.23 31.80 55.62
CA LEU A 14 17.76 33.05 56.22
C LEU A 14 16.47 33.58 55.58
N THR A 15 15.36 33.24 56.25
CA THR A 15 14.06 33.90 56.16
C THR A 15 14.16 35.35 56.67
N ALA A 16 13.74 36.31 55.85
CA ALA A 16 13.43 37.67 56.28
C ALA A 16 12.02 38.03 55.76
N CYS A 17 11.17 38.43 56.69
CA CYS A 17 9.78 38.79 56.47
C CYS A 17 9.62 40.15 55.77
N GLY A 18 8.76 40.16 54.74
CA GLY A 18 7.66 41.12 54.50
C GLY A 18 7.92 42.63 54.44
N GLN A 19 7.58 43.24 53.29
CA GLN A 19 6.45 44.18 53.22
C GLN A 19 5.93 44.31 51.78
N GLN A 20 4.63 44.07 51.62
CA GLN A 20 3.85 44.14 50.38
C GLN A 20 3.59 45.60 49.99
N GLY A 21 3.79 45.93 48.71
CA GLY A 21 3.40 47.22 48.15
C GLY A 21 3.33 47.20 46.63
N GLY A 22 2.12 47.00 46.10
CA GLY A 22 1.69 47.49 44.78
C GLY A 22 2.36 46.89 43.54
N GLY A 23 1.96 45.69 43.16
CA GLY A 23 2.19 45.17 41.81
C GLY A 23 0.95 44.42 41.37
N ASP A 24 0.38 44.82 40.23
CA ASP A 24 -0.77 44.18 39.60
C ASP A 24 -0.63 42.67 39.63
N ALA A 25 -1.49 42.02 40.42
CA ALA A 25 -1.57 40.57 40.52
C ALA A 25 -2.09 40.05 39.18
N LYS A 26 -1.17 39.81 38.24
CA LYS A 26 -1.38 38.91 37.12
C LYS A 26 -1.84 37.59 37.75
N ALA A 27 -3.10 37.22 37.51
CA ALA A 27 -3.61 35.91 37.87
C ALA A 27 -2.59 34.85 37.45
N PRO A 28 -2.24 33.87 38.30
CA PRO A 28 -1.36 32.79 37.86
C PRO A 28 -2.02 32.19 36.62
N ALA A 29 -1.32 32.27 35.48
CA ALA A 29 -1.72 31.54 34.30
C ALA A 29 -1.92 30.11 34.76
N ALA A 30 -3.14 29.57 34.60
CA ALA A 30 -3.43 28.20 34.95
C ALA A 30 -2.35 27.33 34.28
N GLN A 31 -1.41 26.80 35.07
CA GLN A 31 -0.51 25.77 34.57
C GLN A 31 -1.44 24.67 34.07
N ALA A 32 -1.41 24.41 32.76
CA ALA A 32 -2.08 23.26 32.20
C ALA A 32 -1.67 22.06 33.05
N ALA A 33 -2.65 21.42 33.69
CA ALA A 33 -2.38 20.25 34.53
C ALA A 33 -1.64 19.23 33.66
N ILE A 34 -0.47 18.79 34.12
CA ILE A 34 0.29 17.74 33.44
C ILE A 34 -0.59 16.50 33.49
N ALA A 35 -0.84 15.90 32.32
CA ALA A 35 -1.67 14.72 32.20
C ALA A 35 -1.15 13.58 33.09
N THR A 36 -2.04 12.86 33.74
CA THR A 36 -1.64 11.73 34.59
C THR A 36 -1.14 10.56 33.74
N PRO A 37 -0.32 9.66 34.29
CA PRO A 37 0.08 8.45 33.58
C PRO A 37 -1.10 7.62 33.06
N GLU A 38 -2.21 7.58 33.81
CA GLU A 38 -3.43 6.87 33.41
C GLU A 38 -4.13 7.55 32.23
N GLU A 39 -4.18 8.89 32.21
CA GLU A 39 -4.71 9.64 31.06
C GLU A 39 -3.85 9.44 29.81
N ILE A 40 -2.53 9.40 29.97
CA ILE A 40 -1.59 9.17 28.86
C ILE A 40 -1.76 7.77 28.28
N ALA A 41 -1.86 6.76 29.15
CA ALA A 41 -2.09 5.38 28.73
C ALA A 41 -3.44 5.23 28.00
N ALA A 42 -4.52 5.77 28.58
CA ALA A 42 -5.85 5.68 27.98
C ALA A 42 -5.94 6.37 26.61
N GLU A 43 -5.33 7.54 26.44
CA GLU A 43 -5.33 8.24 25.14
C GLU A 43 -4.47 7.52 24.10
N THR A 44 -3.33 6.96 24.53
CA THR A 44 -2.46 6.15 23.68
C THR A 44 -3.16 4.88 23.20
N ASP A 45 -3.84 4.16 24.08
CA ASP A 45 -4.60 2.95 23.73
C ASP A 45 -5.73 3.27 22.75
N ARG A 46 -6.44 4.40 22.97
CA ARG A 46 -7.48 4.88 22.06
C ARG A 46 -6.91 5.18 20.68
N LEU A 47 -5.75 5.83 20.61
CA LEU A 47 -5.08 6.14 19.35
C LEU A 47 -4.62 4.87 18.61
N ASN A 48 -4.02 3.92 19.33
CA ASN A 48 -3.58 2.65 18.74
C ASN A 48 -4.75 1.84 18.17
N LYS A 49 -5.88 1.79 18.88
CA LYS A 49 -7.10 1.18 18.36
C LYS A 49 -7.58 1.88 17.09
N TRP A 50 -7.59 3.21 17.09
CA TRP A 50 -7.99 3.97 15.92
C TRP A 50 -7.08 3.71 14.71
N PHE A 51 -5.77 3.63 14.91
CA PHE A 51 -4.84 3.25 13.83
C PHE A 51 -5.10 1.85 13.29
N ALA A 52 -5.39 0.86 14.16
CA ALA A 52 -5.74 -0.48 13.71
C ALA A 52 -7.02 -0.46 12.84
N ASP A 53 -8.03 0.30 13.25
CA ASP A 53 -9.26 0.45 12.48
C ASP A 53 -9.01 1.17 11.13
N ARG A 54 -8.16 2.21 11.09
CA ARG A 54 -7.77 2.89 9.83
C ARG A 54 -6.89 2.04 8.93
N TRP A 55 -6.09 1.14 9.50
CA TRP A 55 -5.28 0.21 8.72
C TRP A 55 -6.17 -0.76 7.94
N GLU A 56 -7.20 -1.31 8.56
CA GLU A 56 -8.15 -2.17 7.86
C GLU A 56 -8.92 -1.44 6.76
N GLU A 57 -9.35 -0.19 7.01
CA GLU A 57 -9.94 0.67 5.97
C GLU A 57 -8.94 0.93 4.83
N GLN A 58 -7.66 1.20 5.15
CA GLN A 58 -6.65 1.42 4.12
C GLN A 58 -6.46 0.18 3.23
N LEU A 59 -6.54 -1.03 3.81
CA LEU A 59 -6.42 -2.28 3.05
C LEU A 59 -7.60 -2.52 2.11
N GLU A 60 -8.74 -1.83 2.26
CA GLU A 60 -9.85 -1.90 1.29
C GLU A 60 -9.45 -1.35 -0.08
N PHE A 61 -8.51 -0.39 -0.13
CA PHE A 61 -7.97 0.13 -1.39
C PHE A 61 -7.01 -0.83 -2.10
N SER A 62 -6.55 -1.88 -1.41
CA SER A 62 -5.53 -2.77 -1.97
C SER A 62 -5.81 -4.26 -1.73
N PRO A 63 -6.68 -4.89 -2.54
CA PRO A 63 -6.83 -6.34 -2.60
C PRO A 63 -5.50 -7.08 -2.88
N ILE A 64 -4.55 -6.44 -3.58
CA ILE A 64 -3.20 -6.98 -3.78
C ILE A 64 -2.45 -7.03 -2.44
N GLN A 65 -2.47 -5.95 -1.65
CA GLN A 65 -1.84 -5.94 -0.33
C GLN A 65 -2.47 -6.96 0.61
N ARG A 66 -3.79 -7.14 0.58
CA ARG A 66 -4.47 -8.20 1.34
C ARG A 66 -3.94 -9.59 0.96
N THR A 67 -3.71 -9.83 -0.33
CA THR A 67 -3.11 -11.08 -0.81
C THR A 67 -1.68 -11.27 -0.28
N PHE A 68 -0.86 -10.22 -0.26
CA PHE A 68 0.49 -10.28 0.36
C PHE A 68 0.45 -10.59 1.86
N LEU A 69 -0.59 -10.15 2.57
CA LEU A 69 -0.83 -10.47 3.98
C LEU A 69 -1.43 -11.87 4.19
N GLY A 70 -1.69 -12.63 3.11
CA GLY A 70 -2.31 -13.95 3.15
C GLY A 70 -3.82 -13.92 3.40
N GLN A 71 -4.47 -12.77 3.23
CA GLN A 71 -5.90 -12.61 3.37
C GLN A 71 -6.59 -12.84 2.02
N LYS A 72 -7.65 -13.65 2.02
CA LYS A 72 -8.53 -13.91 0.85
C LYS A 72 -9.81 -13.06 0.90
N ILE A 73 -9.66 -11.77 1.16
CA ILE A 73 -10.76 -10.78 1.14
C ILE A 73 -10.68 -10.03 -0.19
N ASP A 74 -11.82 -9.87 -0.88
CA ASP A 74 -11.89 -9.30 -2.24
C ASP A 74 -10.89 -9.99 -3.20
N TYR A 75 -10.81 -11.32 -3.08
CA TYR A 75 -9.74 -12.12 -3.67
C TYR A 75 -9.82 -12.24 -5.19
N ASP A 76 -10.92 -11.78 -5.79
CA ASP A 76 -11.19 -11.66 -7.21
C ASP A 76 -10.85 -10.26 -7.76
N LYS A 77 -10.52 -9.29 -6.89
CA LYS A 77 -10.20 -7.91 -7.27
C LYS A 77 -8.70 -7.62 -7.27
N ILE A 78 -8.34 -6.54 -7.95
CA ILE A 78 -7.03 -5.87 -7.83
C ILE A 78 -7.25 -4.42 -7.42
N ASP A 79 -6.16 -3.73 -7.09
CA ASP A 79 -6.13 -2.31 -6.80
C ASP A 79 -6.60 -1.48 -8.02
N ASP A 80 -7.23 -0.33 -7.78
CA ASP A 80 -7.48 0.66 -8.85
C ASP A 80 -6.18 1.43 -9.14
N LEU A 81 -5.62 1.21 -10.32
CA LEU A 81 -4.33 1.77 -10.75
C LEU A 81 -4.49 3.10 -11.50
N SER A 82 -5.70 3.65 -11.54
CA SER A 82 -5.99 4.95 -12.14
C SER A 82 -5.65 6.13 -11.23
N GLU A 83 -5.52 7.33 -11.81
CA GLU A 83 -5.39 8.55 -11.02
C GLU A 83 -6.62 8.84 -10.14
N ALA A 84 -7.81 8.34 -10.54
CA ALA A 84 -9.02 8.50 -9.73
C ALA A 84 -8.94 7.67 -8.44
N GLY A 85 -8.41 6.44 -8.52
CA GLY A 85 -8.12 5.62 -7.34
C GLY A 85 -7.06 6.25 -6.43
N GLU A 86 -6.04 6.89 -7.00
CA GLU A 86 -5.05 7.67 -6.23
C GLU A 86 -5.71 8.88 -5.53
N ASP A 87 -6.61 9.59 -6.21
CA ASP A 87 -7.31 10.75 -5.67
C ASP A 87 -8.26 10.33 -4.52
N GLU A 88 -8.94 9.18 -4.64
CA GLU A 88 -9.78 8.63 -3.57
C GLU A 88 -8.98 8.30 -2.31
N GLN A 89 -7.83 7.64 -2.47
CA GLN A 89 -6.93 7.33 -1.36
C GLN A 89 -6.39 8.61 -0.68
N LEU A 90 -6.07 9.64 -1.46
CA LEU A 90 -5.60 10.92 -0.94
C LEU A 90 -6.72 11.63 -0.15
N GLU A 91 -7.95 11.63 -0.64
CA GLU A 91 -9.10 12.19 0.07
C GLU A 91 -9.40 11.44 1.38
N TRP A 92 -9.33 10.10 1.37
CA TRP A 92 -9.42 9.32 2.60
C TRP A 92 -8.30 9.70 3.59
N ARG A 93 -7.05 9.84 3.12
CA ARG A 93 -5.92 10.27 3.96
C ARG A 93 -6.12 11.66 4.55
N ARG A 94 -6.63 12.63 3.77
CA ARG A 94 -6.97 13.98 4.25
C ARG A 94 -7.98 13.93 5.39
N LYS A 95 -9.06 13.15 5.23
CA LYS A 95 -10.11 12.97 6.24
C LYS A 95 -9.54 12.35 7.52
N THR A 96 -8.77 11.27 7.41
CA THR A 96 -8.22 10.59 8.60
C THR A 96 -7.22 11.45 9.36
N VAL A 97 -6.40 12.25 8.68
CA VAL A 97 -5.51 13.21 9.36
C VAL A 97 -6.30 14.34 10.05
N ALA A 98 -7.36 14.84 9.42
CA ALA A 98 -8.23 15.83 10.06
C ALA A 98 -8.91 15.26 11.31
N ASP A 99 -9.41 14.03 11.22
CA ASP A 99 -10.01 13.30 12.35
C ASP A 99 -8.98 13.05 13.45
N LEU A 100 -7.75 12.65 13.11
CA LEU A 100 -6.66 12.45 14.05
C LEU A 100 -6.39 13.74 14.85
N LYS A 101 -6.19 14.86 14.16
CA LYS A 101 -5.91 16.17 14.76
C LYS A 101 -7.05 16.70 15.62
N LYS A 102 -8.30 16.38 15.26
CA LYS A 102 -9.49 16.82 15.97
C LYS A 102 -9.74 16.01 17.23
N ASN A 103 -9.53 14.70 17.15
CA ASN A 103 -10.05 13.78 18.15
C ASN A 103 -9.02 13.33 19.17
N PHE A 104 -7.71 13.53 18.95
CA PHE A 104 -6.65 13.04 19.85
C PHE A 104 -5.79 14.18 20.42
N ASP A 105 -5.53 14.13 21.72
CA ASP A 105 -4.68 15.10 22.41
C ASP A 105 -3.21 14.67 22.36
N TYR A 106 -2.44 15.28 21.45
CA TYR A 106 -1.01 15.02 21.29
C TYR A 106 -0.22 15.17 22.60
N GLY A 107 -0.62 16.09 23.48
CA GLY A 107 0.04 16.31 24.77
C GLY A 107 -0.09 15.12 25.72
N LYS A 108 -1.14 14.30 25.55
CA LYS A 108 -1.47 13.11 26.34
C LYS A 108 -1.00 11.81 25.68
N LEU A 109 -0.10 11.87 24.71
CA LEU A 109 0.45 10.66 24.08
C LEU A 109 1.82 10.30 24.68
N THR A 110 2.12 8.99 24.72
CA THR A 110 3.48 8.51 24.95
C THR A 110 4.42 8.99 23.84
N PRO A 111 5.74 9.04 24.06
CA PRO A 111 6.70 9.39 23.01
C PRO A 111 6.58 8.53 21.74
N GLU A 112 6.29 7.23 21.89
CA GLU A 112 6.10 6.30 20.78
C GLU A 112 4.81 6.63 20.02
N ALA A 113 3.70 6.88 20.72
CA ALA A 113 2.43 7.22 20.10
C ALA A 113 2.48 8.58 19.38
N LYS A 114 3.25 9.54 19.90
CA LYS A 114 3.57 10.79 19.21
C LYS A 114 4.30 10.54 17.89
N THR A 115 5.23 9.60 17.86
CA THR A 115 5.94 9.23 16.64
C THR A 115 4.98 8.64 15.61
N SER A 116 4.08 7.72 16.00
CA SER A 116 3.06 7.17 15.10
C SER A 116 2.10 8.24 14.59
N TYR A 117 1.68 9.17 15.46
CA TYR A 117 0.89 10.34 15.09
C TYR A 117 1.60 11.20 14.04
N ASP A 118 2.86 11.53 14.29
CA ASP A 118 3.66 12.39 13.40
C ASP A 118 3.90 11.72 12.05
N ILE A 119 4.14 10.40 12.02
CA ILE A 119 4.22 9.63 10.78
C ILE A 119 2.92 9.73 10.00
N TRP A 120 1.76 9.49 10.63
CA TRP A 120 0.47 9.56 9.94
C TRP A 120 0.19 10.91 9.28
N VAL A 121 0.54 12.01 9.98
CA VAL A 121 0.42 13.37 9.43
C VAL A 121 1.45 13.60 8.32
N TYR A 122 2.67 13.13 8.49
CA TYR A 122 3.76 13.27 7.51
C TYR A 122 3.46 12.54 6.20
N GLU A 123 2.78 11.39 6.24
CA GLU A 123 2.40 10.66 5.04
C GLU A 123 1.44 11.46 4.15
N LEU A 124 0.49 12.19 4.74
CA LEU A 124 -0.36 13.12 3.99
C LEU A 124 0.45 14.26 3.38
N ASP A 125 1.29 14.92 4.19
CA ASP A 125 2.12 16.03 3.71
C ASP A 125 3.00 15.60 2.52
N ARG A 126 3.58 14.40 2.59
CA ARG A 126 4.35 13.80 1.48
C ARG A 126 3.47 13.56 0.25
N ALA A 127 2.27 13.00 0.43
CA ALA A 127 1.36 12.73 -0.68
C ALA A 127 0.91 14.02 -1.37
N GLU A 128 0.56 15.07 -0.62
CA GLU A 128 0.15 16.36 -1.17
C GLU A 128 1.28 17.07 -1.91
N LYS A 129 2.50 17.04 -1.35
CA LYS A 129 3.69 17.60 -2.02
C LYS A 129 4.10 16.80 -3.26
N GLY A 130 3.78 15.51 -3.30
CA GLY A 130 4.02 14.64 -4.45
C GLY A 130 3.04 14.84 -5.60
N LEU A 131 1.83 15.32 -5.32
CA LEU A 131 0.73 15.43 -6.29
C LEU A 131 1.12 16.18 -7.58
N PRO A 132 1.80 17.34 -7.55
CA PRO A 132 2.24 18.04 -8.77
C PRO A 132 3.22 17.24 -9.64
N PHE A 133 3.84 16.20 -9.06
CA PHE A 133 4.85 15.36 -9.69
C PHE A 133 4.35 13.94 -9.99
N ARG A 134 3.06 13.63 -9.76
CA ARG A 134 2.52 12.26 -9.95
C ARG A 134 2.78 11.71 -11.36
N ARG A 135 2.75 12.59 -12.37
CA ARG A 135 3.01 12.29 -13.79
C ARG A 135 4.48 12.47 -14.22
N ARG A 136 5.42 12.46 -13.28
CA ARG A 136 6.86 12.69 -13.55
C ARG A 136 7.72 11.45 -13.32
N GLN A 137 7.07 10.28 -13.31
CA GLN A 137 7.72 8.98 -13.16
C GLN A 137 7.65 8.23 -14.50
N TYR A 138 8.35 7.10 -14.60
CA TYR A 138 8.20 6.20 -15.73
C TYR A 138 7.27 5.06 -15.34
N VAL A 139 6.05 5.04 -15.89
CA VAL A 139 5.07 3.98 -15.62
C VAL A 139 5.64 2.61 -15.97
N PHE A 140 6.19 2.46 -17.19
CA PHE A 140 6.77 1.21 -17.67
C PHE A 140 8.29 1.30 -17.68
N THR A 141 8.94 0.38 -16.95
CA THR A 141 10.40 0.22 -16.93
C THR A 141 10.77 -1.24 -16.85
N GLN A 142 11.99 -1.56 -17.29
CA GLN A 142 12.53 -2.91 -17.30
C GLN A 142 12.85 -3.48 -15.91
N MET A 143 13.00 -2.63 -14.89
CA MET A 143 13.49 -3.03 -13.56
C MET A 143 12.40 -3.21 -12.49
N GLN A 144 11.15 -2.81 -12.74
CA GLN A 144 10.06 -2.91 -11.76
C GLN A 144 8.68 -2.55 -12.34
N GLY A 145 8.53 -2.59 -13.67
CA GLY A 145 7.32 -2.11 -14.30
C GLY A 145 6.09 -3.03 -14.08
N PRO A 146 4.88 -2.46 -14.14
CA PRO A 146 3.61 -3.14 -13.93
C PRO A 146 3.38 -4.29 -14.93
N GLN A 147 3.92 -4.17 -16.15
CA GLN A 147 3.86 -5.20 -17.18
C GLN A 147 4.52 -6.52 -16.76
N ALA A 148 5.46 -6.48 -15.82
CA ALA A 148 6.10 -7.68 -15.28
C ALA A 148 5.53 -8.03 -13.90
N PHE A 149 5.26 -7.02 -13.08
CA PHE A 149 4.75 -7.21 -11.72
C PHE A 149 3.38 -7.88 -11.69
N LEU A 150 2.42 -7.43 -12.50
CA LEU A 150 1.03 -7.89 -12.39
C LEU A 150 0.85 -9.39 -12.67
N PRO A 151 1.46 -9.99 -13.71
CA PRO A 151 1.45 -11.45 -13.88
C PRO A 151 2.23 -12.17 -12.77
N GLN A 152 3.38 -11.62 -12.37
CA GLN A 152 4.21 -12.21 -11.32
C GLN A 152 3.47 -12.27 -9.97
N PHE A 153 2.63 -11.27 -9.70
CA PHE A 153 1.74 -11.24 -8.55
C PHE A 153 0.80 -12.47 -8.53
N LEU A 154 0.12 -12.74 -9.64
CA LEU A 154 -0.78 -13.90 -9.73
C LEU A 154 -0.04 -15.23 -9.61
N ILE A 155 1.12 -15.34 -10.26
CA ILE A 155 1.90 -16.59 -10.25
C ILE A 155 2.35 -16.93 -8.83
N ASN A 156 2.93 -15.96 -8.11
CA ASN A 156 3.61 -16.25 -6.84
C ASN A 156 2.78 -16.04 -5.59
N PHE A 157 1.82 -15.11 -5.60
CA PHE A 157 1.14 -14.67 -4.39
C PHE A 157 -0.34 -15.06 -4.35
N HIS A 158 -0.97 -15.26 -5.51
CA HIS A 158 -2.32 -15.81 -5.57
C HIS A 158 -2.27 -17.33 -5.34
N LYS A 159 -2.55 -17.75 -4.10
CA LYS A 159 -2.78 -19.15 -3.73
C LYS A 159 -4.14 -19.62 -4.20
N VAL A 160 -4.20 -20.87 -4.68
CA VAL A 160 -5.40 -21.56 -5.10
C VAL A 160 -5.50 -22.85 -4.28
N ASP A 161 -6.35 -22.84 -3.26
CA ASP A 161 -6.56 -23.98 -2.34
C ASP A 161 -7.92 -24.68 -2.58
N ASP A 162 -8.86 -23.97 -3.22
CA ASP A 162 -10.16 -24.48 -3.65
C ASP A 162 -10.62 -23.87 -5.00
N GLU A 163 -11.79 -24.30 -5.47
CA GLU A 163 -12.37 -23.84 -6.73
C GLU A 163 -12.64 -22.32 -6.74
N SER A 164 -13.12 -21.75 -5.64
CA SER A 164 -13.46 -20.33 -5.57
C SER A 164 -12.22 -19.45 -5.70
N ASP A 165 -11.07 -19.93 -5.22
CA ASP A 165 -9.79 -19.26 -5.46
C ASP A 165 -9.41 -19.28 -6.96
N MET A 166 -9.67 -20.39 -7.67
CA MET A 166 -9.36 -20.47 -9.10
C MET A 166 -10.26 -19.55 -9.93
N GLU A 167 -11.53 -19.44 -9.57
CA GLU A 167 -12.45 -18.46 -10.16
C GLU A 167 -11.99 -17.01 -9.90
N ALA A 168 -11.51 -16.74 -8.68
CA ALA A 168 -10.92 -15.46 -8.33
C ALA A 168 -9.62 -15.18 -9.11
N TYR A 169 -8.77 -16.20 -9.32
CA TYR A 169 -7.58 -16.11 -10.17
C TYR A 169 -7.95 -15.72 -11.59
N ILE A 170 -8.95 -16.39 -12.19
CA ILE A 170 -9.45 -16.09 -13.54
C ILE A 170 -9.97 -14.65 -13.62
N THR A 171 -10.75 -14.22 -12.63
CA THR A 171 -11.26 -12.85 -12.56
C THR A 171 -10.12 -11.83 -12.48
N ARG A 172 -9.09 -12.12 -11.69
CA ARG A 172 -7.90 -11.26 -11.57
C ARG A 172 -7.05 -11.22 -12.85
N ILE A 173 -7.08 -12.22 -13.73
CA ILE A 173 -6.47 -12.07 -15.08
C ILE A 173 -7.10 -10.88 -15.82
N GLY A 174 -8.44 -10.77 -15.78
CA GLY A 174 -9.16 -9.62 -16.32
C GLY A 174 -8.84 -8.33 -15.56
N GLY A 175 -8.77 -8.40 -14.22
CA GLY A 175 -8.39 -7.27 -13.37
C GLY A 175 -7.02 -6.68 -13.72
N ILE A 176 -5.97 -7.51 -13.77
CA ILE A 176 -4.63 -7.04 -14.13
C ILE A 176 -4.54 -6.49 -15.54
N SER A 177 -5.37 -6.99 -16.46
CA SER A 177 -5.47 -6.48 -17.83
C SER A 177 -6.00 -5.06 -17.82
N HIS A 178 -7.11 -4.83 -17.10
CA HIS A 178 -7.67 -3.50 -16.92
C HIS A 178 -6.70 -2.52 -16.24
N GLY A 179 -6.02 -2.96 -15.17
CA GLY A 179 -5.00 -2.15 -14.50
C GLY A 179 -3.83 -1.77 -15.43
N LEU A 180 -3.41 -2.69 -16.30
CA LEU A 180 -2.39 -2.39 -17.31
C LEU A 180 -2.87 -1.31 -18.30
N ASP A 181 -4.12 -1.37 -18.75
CA ASP A 181 -4.70 -0.38 -19.66
C ASP A 181 -4.78 1.01 -19.03
N GLN A 182 -5.20 1.10 -17.74
CA GLN A 182 -5.19 2.36 -17.00
C GLN A 182 -3.79 2.99 -16.97
N LEU A 183 -2.78 2.17 -16.72
CA LEU A 183 -1.37 2.58 -16.68
C LEU A 183 -0.84 2.94 -18.08
N LEU A 184 -1.30 2.26 -19.13
CA LEU A 184 -0.98 2.60 -20.51
C LEU A 184 -1.53 3.98 -20.89
N GLU A 185 -2.78 4.29 -20.53
CA GLU A 185 -3.35 5.61 -20.76
C GLU A 185 -2.59 6.70 -20.00
N ARG A 186 -2.21 6.46 -18.74
CA ARG A 186 -1.32 7.36 -17.99
C ARG A 186 0.01 7.57 -18.70
N ALA A 187 0.67 6.50 -19.16
CA ALA A 187 1.94 6.60 -19.86
C ALA A 187 1.84 7.41 -21.16
N LYS A 188 0.73 7.31 -21.90
CA LYS A 188 0.47 8.13 -23.10
C LYS A 188 0.35 9.61 -22.75
N VAL A 189 -0.37 9.95 -21.68
CA VAL A 189 -0.50 11.32 -21.19
C VAL A 189 0.87 11.87 -20.77
N GLU A 190 1.62 11.13 -19.94
CA GLU A 190 2.97 11.50 -19.49
C GLU A 190 3.94 11.72 -20.67
N ALA A 191 3.89 10.84 -21.68
CA ALA A 191 4.70 10.96 -22.88
C ALA A 191 4.34 12.18 -23.74
N GLY A 192 3.08 12.63 -23.69
CA GLY A 192 2.60 13.89 -24.27
C GLY A 192 3.08 15.12 -23.51
N GLU A 193 3.31 14.98 -22.21
CA GLU A 193 3.89 16.01 -21.32
C GLU A 193 5.44 16.01 -21.33
N GLY A 194 6.06 15.16 -22.17
CA GLY A 194 7.52 15.08 -22.34
C GLY A 194 8.25 14.14 -21.37
N VAL A 195 7.52 13.38 -20.56
CA VAL A 195 8.09 12.37 -19.65
C VAL A 195 8.14 11.03 -20.37
N ARG A 196 9.35 10.61 -20.76
CA ARG A 196 9.56 9.36 -21.49
C ARG A 196 10.74 8.59 -20.92
N PRO A 197 10.63 7.26 -20.78
CA PRO A 197 11.77 6.41 -20.49
C PRO A 197 12.90 6.57 -21.52
N PRO A 198 14.15 6.28 -21.15
CA PRO A 198 15.22 6.15 -22.12
C PRO A 198 14.97 4.95 -23.05
N GLN A 199 15.52 4.99 -24.28
CA GLN A 199 15.26 3.98 -25.32
C GLN A 199 15.44 2.54 -24.85
N PHE A 200 16.52 2.24 -24.11
CA PHE A 200 16.81 0.89 -23.63
C PHE A 200 15.72 0.34 -22.68
N ALA A 201 14.97 1.21 -22.00
CA ALA A 201 13.88 0.78 -21.13
C ALA A 201 12.72 0.22 -21.95
N TYR A 202 12.41 0.84 -23.11
CA TYR A 202 11.41 0.32 -24.04
C TYR A 202 11.80 -1.07 -24.56
N ASP A 203 13.05 -1.29 -24.94
CA ASP A 203 13.50 -2.61 -25.41
C ASP A 203 13.29 -3.69 -24.34
N GLY A 204 13.58 -3.37 -23.08
CA GLY A 204 13.35 -4.26 -21.94
C GLY A 204 11.86 -4.55 -21.70
N VAL A 205 11.03 -3.50 -21.69
CA VAL A 205 9.57 -3.62 -21.52
C VAL A 205 8.96 -4.44 -22.65
N LEU A 206 9.31 -4.18 -23.91
CA LEU A 206 8.82 -4.92 -25.07
C LEU A 206 9.24 -6.38 -25.03
N LYS A 207 10.48 -6.68 -24.64
CA LYS A 207 10.95 -8.06 -24.47
C LYS A 207 10.13 -8.79 -23.41
N GLN A 208 9.89 -8.16 -22.25
CA GLN A 208 9.11 -8.75 -21.16
C GLN A 208 7.64 -8.95 -21.57
N ALA A 209 7.00 -7.94 -22.14
CA ALA A 209 5.61 -7.98 -22.59
C ALA A 209 5.39 -9.08 -23.63
N ARG A 210 6.26 -9.19 -24.64
CA ARG A 210 6.19 -10.25 -25.66
C ARG A 210 6.33 -11.65 -25.08
N ALA A 211 7.22 -11.83 -24.09
CA ALA A 211 7.40 -13.12 -23.44
C ALA A 211 6.15 -13.59 -22.67
N LEU A 212 5.34 -12.65 -22.18
CA LEU A 212 4.10 -12.96 -21.46
C LEU A 212 2.95 -13.37 -22.39
N VAL A 213 3.02 -13.02 -23.67
CA VAL A 213 1.99 -13.34 -24.68
C VAL A 213 2.50 -14.26 -25.80
N THR A 214 3.62 -14.96 -25.59
CA THR A 214 4.15 -15.99 -26.49
C THR A 214 3.97 -17.38 -25.87
N GLY A 215 3.60 -18.36 -26.69
CA GLY A 215 3.27 -19.71 -26.24
C GLY A 215 1.76 -19.93 -26.12
N ALA A 216 1.34 -21.15 -25.78
CA ALA A 216 -0.07 -21.43 -25.53
C ALA A 216 -0.62 -20.55 -24.39
N PRO A 217 -1.87 -20.04 -24.50
CA PRO A 217 -2.84 -20.34 -25.56
C PRO A 217 -2.77 -19.39 -26.77
N PHE A 218 -1.78 -18.49 -26.83
CA PHE A 218 -1.67 -17.44 -27.85
C PHE A 218 -0.99 -17.90 -29.15
N GLY A 219 -0.25 -19.01 -29.09
CA GLY A 219 0.54 -19.54 -30.20
C GLY A 219 2.05 -19.29 -30.01
N GLY A 220 2.87 -20.12 -30.64
CA GLY A 220 4.32 -20.17 -30.40
C GLY A 220 4.74 -21.42 -29.65
N GLU A 221 6.02 -21.52 -29.32
CA GLU A 221 6.59 -22.67 -28.61
C GLU A 221 6.36 -22.54 -27.09
N GLY A 222 6.01 -23.65 -26.44
CA GLY A 222 5.79 -23.72 -25.00
C GLY A 222 4.48 -23.08 -24.54
N ASP A 223 4.36 -22.89 -23.23
CA ASP A 223 3.24 -22.21 -22.58
C ASP A 223 3.62 -20.78 -22.21
N ALA A 224 2.68 -19.85 -22.36
CA ALA A 224 2.78 -18.54 -21.74
C ALA A 224 2.78 -18.70 -20.20
N PRO A 225 3.48 -17.82 -19.44
CA PRO A 225 3.66 -18.01 -18.00
C PRO A 225 2.37 -18.17 -17.19
N LEU A 226 1.35 -17.33 -17.42
CA LEU A 226 0.06 -17.44 -16.72
C LEU A 226 -0.72 -18.69 -17.12
N TRP A 227 -0.56 -19.17 -18.34
CA TRP A 227 -1.18 -20.41 -18.79
C TRP A 227 -0.57 -21.63 -18.10
N ALA A 228 0.76 -21.69 -18.02
CA ALA A 228 1.47 -22.75 -17.32
C ALA A 228 1.08 -22.78 -15.83
N ASP A 229 1.08 -21.62 -15.18
CA ASP A 229 0.73 -21.46 -13.77
C ASP A 229 -0.72 -21.87 -13.47
N ALA A 230 -1.69 -21.40 -14.26
CA ALA A 230 -3.09 -21.77 -14.10
C ALA A 230 -3.33 -23.28 -14.28
N LYS A 231 -2.72 -23.90 -15.29
CA LYS A 231 -2.79 -25.37 -15.48
C LYS A 231 -2.22 -26.12 -14.28
N GLY A 232 -1.10 -25.66 -13.72
CA GLY A 232 -0.50 -26.25 -12.53
C GLY A 232 -1.42 -26.17 -11.31
N LYS A 233 -2.05 -25.00 -11.10
CA LYS A 233 -3.00 -24.77 -10.01
C LYS A 233 -4.27 -25.62 -10.16
N ILE A 234 -4.85 -25.69 -11.36
CA ILE A 234 -6.02 -26.54 -11.65
C ILE A 234 -5.68 -28.02 -11.45
N ALA A 235 -4.53 -28.50 -11.97
CA ALA A 235 -4.11 -29.88 -11.80
C ALA A 235 -3.95 -30.26 -10.32
N LYS A 236 -3.43 -29.34 -9.51
CA LYS A 236 -3.33 -29.52 -8.06
C LYS A 236 -4.70 -29.65 -7.39
N LEU A 237 -5.70 -28.86 -7.80
CA LEU A 237 -7.07 -29.02 -7.28
C LEU A 237 -7.66 -30.40 -7.58
N VAL A 238 -7.37 -30.97 -8.75
CA VAL A 238 -7.76 -32.35 -9.09
C VAL A 238 -7.03 -33.37 -8.22
N GLU A 239 -5.70 -33.23 -8.08
CA GLU A 239 -4.87 -34.11 -7.24
C GLU A 239 -5.36 -34.13 -5.77
N ASP A 240 -5.72 -32.95 -5.25
CA ASP A 240 -6.21 -32.77 -3.88
C ASP A 240 -7.70 -33.16 -3.72
N GLY A 241 -8.36 -33.62 -4.80
CA GLY A 241 -9.77 -34.03 -4.80
C GLY A 241 -10.76 -32.88 -4.56
N LYS A 242 -10.34 -31.64 -4.85
CA LYS A 242 -11.17 -30.43 -4.69
C LYS A 242 -12.15 -30.24 -5.82
N ILE A 243 -11.79 -30.68 -7.02
CA ILE A 243 -12.62 -30.65 -8.22
C ILE A 243 -12.44 -31.96 -9.00
N ASP A 244 -13.40 -32.29 -9.88
CA ASP A 244 -13.25 -33.39 -10.82
C ASP A 244 -12.61 -32.94 -12.15
N GLN A 245 -12.32 -33.89 -13.03
CA GLN A 245 -11.70 -33.58 -14.32
C GLN A 245 -12.61 -32.74 -15.23
N ALA A 246 -13.92 -32.92 -15.17
CA ALA A 246 -14.85 -32.16 -15.99
C ALA A 246 -14.83 -30.68 -15.62
N ARG A 247 -14.78 -30.37 -14.31
CA ARG A 247 -14.64 -29.00 -13.83
C ARG A 247 -13.24 -28.43 -14.10
N ALA A 248 -12.19 -29.24 -13.99
CA ALA A 248 -10.83 -28.83 -14.37
C ALA A 248 -10.73 -28.41 -15.84
N ASP A 249 -11.38 -29.16 -16.75
CA ASP A 249 -11.43 -28.82 -18.17
C ASP A 249 -12.21 -27.52 -18.41
N ALA A 250 -13.32 -27.31 -17.69
CA ALA A 250 -14.09 -26.07 -17.75
C ALA A 250 -13.29 -24.85 -17.27
N LEU A 251 -12.65 -24.93 -16.09
CA LEU A 251 -11.79 -23.87 -15.57
C LEU A 251 -10.61 -23.58 -16.50
N THR A 252 -10.03 -24.61 -17.13
CA THR A 252 -8.96 -24.44 -18.13
C THR A 252 -9.46 -23.64 -19.35
N GLY A 253 -10.67 -23.90 -19.83
CA GLY A 253 -11.30 -23.11 -20.90
C GLY A 253 -11.63 -21.67 -20.49
N GLU A 254 -12.06 -21.44 -19.25
CA GLU A 254 -12.29 -20.10 -18.70
C GLU A 254 -10.99 -19.30 -18.60
N VAL A 255 -9.89 -19.91 -18.15
CA VAL A 255 -8.55 -19.30 -18.16
C VAL A 255 -8.13 -18.96 -19.58
N GLU A 256 -8.28 -19.89 -20.52
CA GLU A 256 -7.91 -19.66 -21.93
C GLU A 256 -8.67 -18.44 -22.50
N THR A 257 -9.95 -18.34 -22.19
CA THR A 257 -10.82 -17.22 -22.59
C THR A 257 -10.32 -15.91 -21.96
N ALA A 258 -10.10 -15.87 -20.64
CA ALA A 258 -9.59 -14.67 -19.96
C ALA A 258 -8.24 -14.22 -20.51
N LEU A 259 -7.34 -15.17 -20.80
CA LEU A 259 -6.06 -14.88 -21.41
C LEU A 259 -6.22 -14.30 -22.82
N LYS A 260 -7.01 -14.94 -23.69
CA LYS A 260 -7.15 -14.51 -25.10
C LYS A 260 -7.95 -13.23 -25.28
N GLU A 261 -9.00 -13.05 -24.50
CA GLU A 261 -9.97 -11.96 -24.70
C GLU A 261 -9.69 -10.72 -23.84
N LYS A 262 -8.92 -10.85 -22.76
CA LYS A 262 -8.60 -9.74 -21.84
C LYS A 262 -7.10 -9.46 -21.78
N PHE A 263 -6.32 -10.47 -21.45
CA PHE A 263 -4.88 -10.31 -21.22
C PHE A 263 -4.13 -9.96 -22.50
N LYS A 264 -4.28 -10.77 -23.55
CA LYS A 264 -3.55 -10.56 -24.82
C LYS A 264 -3.83 -9.19 -25.44
N PRO A 265 -5.09 -8.71 -25.58
CA PRO A 265 -5.34 -7.39 -26.14
C PRO A 265 -4.65 -6.25 -25.40
N SER A 266 -4.61 -6.30 -24.06
CA SER A 266 -3.97 -5.26 -23.22
C SER A 266 -2.46 -5.25 -23.43
N TYR A 267 -1.83 -6.43 -23.52
CA TYR A 267 -0.40 -6.55 -23.81
C TYR A 267 -0.06 -6.20 -25.26
N ASP A 268 -0.89 -6.57 -26.23
CA ASP A 268 -0.72 -6.16 -27.62
C ASP A 268 -0.80 -4.62 -27.75
N ALA A 269 -1.71 -3.97 -27.01
CA ALA A 269 -1.82 -2.52 -26.97
C ALA A 269 -0.60 -1.84 -26.33
N LEU A 270 -0.01 -2.45 -25.30
CA LEU A 270 1.26 -1.98 -24.71
C LEU A 270 2.45 -2.15 -25.67
N ILE A 271 2.44 -3.19 -26.52
CA ILE A 271 3.52 -3.49 -27.46
C ILE A 271 3.48 -2.58 -28.71
N ALA A 272 2.29 -2.12 -29.11
CA ALA A 272 2.03 -1.32 -30.31
C ALA A 272 2.57 0.11 -30.21
#